data_AF-A0A5C7GZ84-F1
#
_entry.id   AF-A0A5C7GZ84-F1
#
_cell.length_a   1.000
_cell.length_b   1.000
_cell.length_c   1.000
_cell.angle_alpha   90.00
_cell.angle_beta   90.00
_cell.angle_gamma   90.00
#
_symmetry.space_group_name_H-M   'P 1'
#
loop_
_entity.id
_entity.type
_entity.pdbx_description
1 polymer ?
#
loop_
_entity_poly.entity_id
_entity_poly.type
_entity_poly.pdbx_seq_one_letter_code
_entity_poly.pdbx_strand_id
1 'polypeptide(L)'
;MAGNHLVLVISALLVLFSLAFASVSAEGYVPTPTVEKKVDVVVEGMVYCQSCKYLGSWSLSEAKPLSSAKVSVICNNGKDQINYYKAFSTNENGYFYAQLEGFKMNSCIWEHPLQSCHVRLVSSPLENCSLISNINNGMYGAPLRFEKKKLVGSNYEAAIYAAGPLAFRPTDCTPEVSNNLRCQLVLILDDIEFCFSAAFCSFYKILVQLFVPCTLS
;
A
#
# COMPACT_ATOMS: atom_id res chain seq x y z
N MET A 1 -5.14 68.04 59.44
CA MET A 1 -3.96 67.18 59.19
C MET A 1 -4.24 65.72 59.56
N ALA A 2 -5.33 65.12 59.05
CA ALA A 2 -5.75 63.75 59.40
C ALA A 2 -5.80 62.78 58.21
N GLY A 3 -5.82 63.28 56.97
CA GLY A 3 -5.86 62.47 55.75
C GLY A 3 -4.54 61.75 55.45
N ASN A 4 -3.40 62.42 55.65
CA ASN A 4 -2.09 61.83 55.33
C ASN A 4 -1.72 60.67 56.26
N HIS A 5 -2.17 60.69 57.51
CA HIS A 5 -1.94 59.60 58.47
C HIS A 5 -2.74 58.34 58.11
N LEU A 6 -3.98 58.51 57.64
CA LEU A 6 -4.83 57.37 57.24
C LEU A 6 -4.30 56.67 55.99
N VAL A 7 -3.81 57.45 55.01
CA VAL A 7 -3.21 56.92 53.78
C VAL A 7 -1.92 56.14 54.07
N LEU A 8 -1.09 56.62 54.99
CA LEU A 8 0.15 55.93 55.38
C LEU A 8 -0.13 54.60 56.09
N VAL A 9 -1.17 54.55 56.93
CA VAL A 9 -1.56 53.32 57.64
C VAL A 9 -2.11 52.26 56.68
N ILE A 10 -2.91 52.67 55.68
CA ILE A 10 -3.46 51.75 54.67
C ILE A 10 -2.34 51.18 53.78
N SER A 11 -1.39 52.03 53.36
CA SER A 11 -0.23 51.57 52.58
C SER A 11 0.65 50.59 53.36
N ALA A 12 0.88 50.83 54.66
CA ALA A 12 1.64 49.92 55.50
C ALA A 12 0.92 48.57 55.69
N LEU A 13 -0.41 48.57 55.84
CA LEU A 13 -1.21 47.34 55.95
C LEU A 13 -1.20 46.51 54.66
N LEU A 14 -1.24 47.15 53.50
CA LEU A 14 -1.16 46.45 52.20
C LEU A 14 0.22 45.81 51.96
N VAL A 15 1.29 46.48 52.38
CA VAL A 15 2.65 45.90 52.32
C VAL A 15 2.76 44.70 53.26
N LEU A 16 2.24 44.79 54.49
CA LEU A 16 2.26 43.67 55.44
C LEU A 16 1.42 42.46 54.96
N PHE A 17 0.31 42.69 54.26
CA PHE A 17 -0.50 41.62 53.66
C PHE A 17 0.23 40.90 52.52
N SER A 18 1.13 41.61 51.82
CA SER A 18 1.92 41.04 50.72
C SER A 18 3.05 40.11 51.21
N LEU A 19 3.60 40.34 52.41
CA LEU A 19 4.68 39.51 52.97
C LEU A 19 4.18 38.21 53.65
N ALA A 20 2.87 38.02 53.81
CA ALA A 20 2.31 36.84 54.46
C ALA A 20 2.18 35.61 53.52
N PHE A 21 2.39 35.76 52.21
CA PHE A 21 2.22 34.69 51.21
C PHE A 21 3.54 34.22 50.59
N ALA A 22 4.58 34.02 51.41
CA ALA A 22 5.81 33.38 50.97
C ALA A 22 6.05 32.07 51.74
N SER A 23 5.19 31.08 51.52
CA SER A 23 5.50 29.67 51.82
C SER A 23 4.70 28.75 50.91
N VAL A 24 5.08 28.70 49.63
CA VAL A 24 4.80 27.52 48.80
C VAL A 24 5.78 26.45 49.26
N SER A 25 5.29 25.48 50.05
CA SER A 25 5.99 24.22 50.23
C SER A 25 6.06 23.54 48.87
N ALA A 26 7.28 23.34 48.37
CA ALA A 26 7.54 22.43 47.26
C ALA A 26 7.27 21.00 47.75
N GLU A 27 6.01 20.56 47.67
CA GLU A 27 5.69 19.14 47.68
C GLU A 27 6.39 18.54 46.46
N GLY A 28 7.37 17.67 46.72
CA GLY A 28 8.12 16.99 45.69
C GLY A 28 7.15 16.23 44.78
N TYR A 29 6.91 16.78 43.59
CA TYR A 29 6.32 16.06 42.49
C TYR A 29 7.29 14.93 42.14
N VAL A 30 7.06 13.75 42.72
CA VAL A 30 7.64 12.50 42.24
C VAL A 30 6.91 12.22 40.94
N PRO A 31 7.56 12.35 39.76
CA PRO A 31 6.91 11.99 38.52
C PRO A 31 6.60 10.51 38.62
N THR A 32 5.31 10.14 38.61
CA THR A 32 4.92 8.76 38.39
C THR A 32 5.65 8.29 37.14
N PRO A 33 6.40 7.16 37.17
CA PRO A 33 7.11 6.69 35.99
C PRO A 33 6.05 6.47 34.89
N THR A 34 6.03 7.38 33.92
CA THR A 34 5.24 7.22 32.71
C THR A 34 5.80 6.00 32.02
N VAL A 35 5.06 4.89 32.09
CA VAL A 35 5.34 3.71 31.27
C VAL A 35 5.28 4.19 29.83
N GLU A 36 6.44 4.37 29.20
CA GLU A 36 6.53 4.75 27.80
C GLU A 36 5.79 3.70 26.98
N LYS A 37 4.62 4.06 26.46
CA LYS A 37 3.89 3.20 25.53
C LYS A 37 4.70 3.14 24.24
N LYS A 38 5.33 1.99 23.97
CA LYS A 38 6.01 1.73 22.70
C LYS A 38 4.97 1.78 21.57
N VAL A 39 5.14 2.71 20.64
CA VAL A 39 4.34 2.80 19.42
C VAL A 39 5.03 2.00 18.33
N ASP A 40 4.38 0.94 17.87
CA ASP A 40 4.90 0.11 16.78
C ASP A 40 4.51 0.66 15.41
N VAL A 41 5.37 0.43 14.42
CA VAL A 41 5.10 0.72 13.02
C VAL A 41 4.64 -0.57 12.35
N VAL A 42 3.49 -0.50 11.67
CA VAL A 42 2.89 -1.63 10.99
C VAL A 42 2.60 -1.26 9.54
N VAL A 43 2.89 -2.17 8.63
CA VAL A 43 2.49 -2.08 7.24
C VAL A 43 1.42 -3.12 6.94
N GLU A 44 0.31 -2.72 6.35
CA GLU A 44 -0.75 -3.63 5.91
C GLU A 44 -0.98 -3.55 4.41
N GLY A 45 -1.55 -4.60 3.83
CA GLY A 45 -1.94 -4.61 2.44
C GLY A 45 -2.56 -5.92 2.00
N MET A 46 -3.04 -5.92 0.76
CA MET A 46 -3.62 -7.09 0.10
C MET A 46 -2.71 -7.55 -1.03
N VAL A 47 -2.65 -8.86 -1.26
CA VAL A 47 -2.02 -9.46 -2.43
C VAL A 47 -3.04 -10.30 -3.18
N TYR A 48 -3.09 -10.12 -4.49
CA TYR A 48 -4.01 -10.82 -5.38
C TYR A 48 -3.28 -11.63 -6.45
N CYS A 49 -4.02 -12.55 -7.05
CA CYS A 49 -3.75 -13.08 -8.38
C CYS A 49 -4.66 -12.36 -9.37
N GLN A 50 -4.08 -11.65 -10.34
CA GLN A 50 -4.82 -10.94 -11.38
C GLN A 50 -5.56 -11.92 -12.31
N SER A 51 -6.74 -11.54 -12.79
CA SER A 51 -7.45 -12.29 -13.83
C SER A 51 -6.79 -12.11 -15.19
N CYS A 52 -6.74 -13.18 -15.99
CA CYS A 52 -6.22 -13.14 -17.37
C CYS A 52 -6.95 -12.15 -18.27
N LYS A 53 -8.23 -11.87 -18.01
CA LYS A 53 -9.03 -10.87 -18.74
C LYS A 53 -8.45 -9.47 -18.68
N TYR A 54 -7.70 -9.16 -17.62
CA TYR A 54 -7.14 -7.84 -17.35
C TYR A 54 -5.61 -7.80 -17.46
N LEU A 55 -5.00 -8.85 -18.00
CA LEU A 55 -3.55 -8.91 -18.20
C LEU A 55 -3.06 -7.70 -19.01
N GLY A 56 -1.95 -7.08 -18.59
CA GLY A 56 -1.42 -5.86 -19.22
C GLY A 56 -2.11 -4.56 -18.76
N SER A 57 -3.20 -4.64 -18.01
CA SER A 57 -3.84 -3.49 -17.37
C SER A 57 -3.52 -3.41 -15.88
N TRP A 58 -3.88 -2.29 -15.26
CA TRP A 58 -3.73 -2.08 -13.81
C TRP A 58 -4.97 -2.52 -13.02
N SER A 59 -5.94 -3.15 -13.69
CA SER A 59 -7.20 -3.58 -13.07
C SER A 59 -7.01 -4.83 -12.22
N LEU A 60 -7.58 -4.77 -11.00
CA LEU A 60 -7.75 -5.91 -10.09
C LEU A 60 -9.19 -6.45 -10.11
N SER A 61 -9.96 -6.10 -11.14
CA SER A 61 -11.30 -6.65 -11.33
C SER A 61 -11.21 -8.17 -11.51
N GLU A 62 -12.09 -8.91 -10.84
CA GLU A 62 -12.10 -10.39 -10.84
C GLU A 62 -10.79 -11.03 -10.31
N ALA A 63 -9.90 -10.25 -9.70
CA ALA A 63 -8.68 -10.77 -9.08
C ALA A 63 -9.02 -11.54 -7.81
N LYS A 64 -8.33 -12.67 -7.59
CA LYS A 64 -8.55 -13.54 -6.43
C LYS A 64 -7.52 -13.23 -5.34
N PRO A 65 -7.91 -13.10 -4.06
CA PRO A 65 -6.92 -12.91 -3.00
C PRO A 65 -5.96 -14.09 -2.93
N LEU A 66 -4.69 -13.81 -2.69
CA LEU A 66 -3.63 -14.81 -2.76
C LEU A 66 -3.07 -15.12 -1.37
N SER A 67 -3.49 -16.25 -0.80
CA SER A 67 -2.98 -16.73 0.48
C SER A 67 -1.51 -17.13 0.40
N SER A 68 -0.77 -17.04 1.52
CA SER A 68 0.64 -17.46 1.65
C SER A 68 1.62 -16.84 0.64
N ALA A 69 1.26 -15.72 0.02
CA ALA A 69 2.13 -14.92 -0.83
C ALA A 69 3.18 -14.22 0.04
N LYS A 70 4.44 -14.24 -0.39
CA LYS A 70 5.53 -13.55 0.28
C LYS A 70 5.70 -12.14 -0.28
N VAL A 71 5.74 -11.17 0.63
CA VAL A 71 6.06 -9.76 0.38
C VAL A 71 7.22 -9.35 1.26
N SER A 72 8.03 -8.38 0.84
CA SER A 72 9.08 -7.79 1.68
C SER A 72 8.77 -6.34 1.95
N VAL A 73 8.88 -5.92 3.21
CA VAL A 73 8.96 -4.51 3.57
C VAL A 73 10.43 -4.14 3.61
N ILE A 74 10.79 -3.11 2.84
CA ILE A 74 12.14 -2.60 2.71
C ILE A 74 12.11 -1.13 3.10
N CYS A 75 12.98 -0.71 4.02
CA CYS A 75 13.16 0.70 4.34
C CYS A 75 14.61 1.11 4.13
N ASN A 76 14.78 2.34 3.65
CA ASN A 76 16.07 2.96 3.41
C ASN A 76 16.36 4.03 4.46
N ASN A 77 17.63 4.27 4.75
CA ASN A 77 18.05 5.45 5.49
C ASN A 77 18.07 6.69 4.58
N GLY A 78 18.35 7.86 5.14
CA GLY A 78 18.48 9.12 4.39
C GLY A 78 19.64 9.19 3.38
N LYS A 79 20.32 8.06 3.11
CA LYS A 79 21.40 7.89 2.12
C LYS A 79 21.08 6.75 1.12
N ASP A 80 19.82 6.36 1.01
CA ASP A 80 19.31 5.27 0.16
C ASP A 80 19.90 3.88 0.44
N GLN A 81 20.45 3.66 1.64
CA GLN A 81 20.91 2.33 2.07
C GLN A 81 19.81 1.61 2.84
N ILE A 82 19.62 0.32 2.58
CA ILE A 82 18.62 -0.49 3.30
C ILE A 82 18.99 -0.55 4.79
N ASN A 83 18.12 -0.02 5.65
CA ASN A 83 18.27 -0.07 7.11
C ASN A 83 17.28 -1.05 7.77
N TYR A 84 16.28 -1.52 7.02
CA TYR A 84 15.33 -2.52 7.46
C TYR A 84 14.88 -3.39 6.28
N TYR A 85 14.85 -4.70 6.48
CA TYR A 85 14.33 -5.68 5.54
C TYR A 85 13.66 -6.83 6.30
N LYS A 86 12.41 -7.13 5.98
CA LYS A 86 11.74 -8.34 6.49
C LYS A 86 10.70 -8.83 5.50
N ALA A 87 10.65 -10.15 5.32
CA ALA A 87 9.62 -10.81 4.52
C ALA A 87 8.44 -11.24 5.39
N PHE A 88 7.23 -11.10 4.86
CA PHE A 88 5.97 -11.44 5.49
C PHE A 88 5.15 -12.30 4.52
N SER A 89 4.27 -13.12 5.08
CA SER A 89 3.34 -13.93 4.28
C SER A 89 1.91 -13.43 4.47
N THR A 90 1.11 -13.48 3.42
CA THR A 90 -0.33 -13.20 3.52
C THR A 90 -1.07 -14.34 4.22
N ASN A 91 -2.16 -13.99 4.90
CA ASN A 91 -3.12 -14.94 5.46
C ASN A 91 -4.01 -15.54 4.37
N GLU A 92 -4.98 -16.37 4.76
CA GLU A 92 -5.93 -17.04 3.86
C GLU A 92 -6.70 -16.09 2.93
N ASN A 93 -6.94 -14.86 3.37
CA ASN A 93 -7.65 -13.84 2.62
C ASN A 93 -6.72 -12.97 1.74
N GLY A 94 -5.44 -13.32 1.61
CA GLY A 94 -4.47 -12.52 0.87
C GLY A 94 -4.06 -11.22 1.57
N TYR A 95 -4.42 -11.04 2.84
CA TYR A 95 -4.04 -9.87 3.64
C TYR A 95 -2.74 -10.13 4.39
N PHE A 96 -1.86 -9.13 4.48
CA PHE A 96 -0.69 -9.19 5.37
C PHE A 96 -0.73 -8.04 6.39
N TYR A 97 -0.30 -8.36 7.61
CA TYR A 97 -0.07 -7.42 8.70
C TYR A 97 1.40 -7.52 9.13
N ALA A 98 2.21 -6.56 8.69
CA ALA A 98 3.65 -6.57 8.83
C ALA A 98 4.09 -5.61 9.94
N GLN A 99 4.21 -6.12 11.16
CA GLN A 99 4.81 -5.39 12.27
C GLN A 99 6.33 -5.26 12.07
N LEU A 100 6.82 -4.03 12.06
CA LEU A 100 8.23 -3.74 11.78
C LEU A 100 9.09 -3.84 13.05
N GLU A 101 9.19 -5.04 13.60
CA GLU A 101 9.97 -5.31 14.80
C GLU A 101 11.45 -4.92 14.62
N GLY A 102 11.96 -4.06 15.50
CA GLY A 102 13.35 -3.59 15.43
C GLY A 102 13.57 -2.46 14.42
N PHE A 103 12.54 -2.00 13.71
CA PHE A 103 12.61 -0.76 12.94
C PHE A 103 12.88 0.41 13.89
N LYS A 104 13.87 1.23 13.53
CA LYS A 104 14.28 2.41 14.29
C LYS A 104 14.33 3.60 13.36
N MET A 105 13.81 4.72 13.83
CA MET A 105 13.93 6.01 13.17
C MET A 105 14.95 6.85 13.91
N ASN A 106 16.07 7.16 13.26
CA ASN A 106 17.04 8.12 13.76
C ASN A 106 16.71 9.55 13.29
N SER A 107 16.00 9.69 12.17
CA SER A 107 15.52 10.97 11.65
C SER A 107 14.04 10.92 11.29
N CYS A 108 13.25 11.79 11.90
CA CYS A 108 11.81 11.91 11.63
C CYS A 108 11.48 12.42 10.22
N ILE A 109 12.45 12.99 9.51
CA ILE A 109 12.24 13.58 8.16
C ILE A 109 12.69 12.62 7.06
N TRP A 110 13.79 11.90 7.27
CA TRP A 110 14.37 11.06 6.22
C TRP A 110 14.03 9.58 6.37
N GLU A 111 13.83 9.13 7.62
CA GLU A 111 13.56 7.72 7.94
C GLU A 111 12.10 7.50 8.34
N HIS A 112 11.22 8.45 8.03
CA HIS A 112 9.79 8.26 8.26
C HIS A 112 9.25 7.17 7.31
N PRO A 113 8.36 6.26 7.76
CA PRO A 113 7.89 5.13 6.94
C PRO A 113 7.29 5.54 5.59
N LEU A 114 6.64 6.70 5.52
CA LEU A 114 6.08 7.22 4.25
C LEU A 114 7.13 7.57 3.18
N GLN A 115 8.34 7.92 3.58
CA GLN A 115 9.41 8.35 2.66
C GLN A 115 10.44 7.23 2.48
N SER A 116 10.73 6.50 3.54
CA SER A 116 11.82 5.52 3.55
C SER A 116 11.41 4.11 3.18
N CYS A 117 10.15 3.71 3.42
CA CYS A 117 9.70 2.34 3.29
C CYS A 117 8.85 2.08 2.04
N HIS A 118 8.97 0.88 1.50
CA HIS A 118 8.15 0.38 0.39
C HIS A 118 7.96 -1.14 0.49
N VAL A 119 6.92 -1.65 -0.16
CA VAL A 119 6.61 -3.10 -0.20
C VAL A 119 6.88 -3.67 -1.58
N ARG A 120 7.54 -4.82 -1.65
CA ARG A 120 7.79 -5.55 -2.90
C ARG A 120 7.24 -6.97 -2.83
N LEU A 121 6.71 -7.45 -3.95
CA LEU A 121 6.36 -8.85 -4.14
C LEU A 121 7.64 -9.69 -4.18
N VAL A 122 7.63 -10.82 -3.47
CA VAL A 122 8.78 -11.74 -3.41
C VAL A 122 8.45 -13.04 -4.13
N SER A 123 7.39 -13.74 -3.71
CA SER A 123 7.01 -15.01 -4.33
C SER A 123 5.53 -15.35 -4.09
N SER A 124 4.94 -16.04 -5.05
CA SER A 124 3.62 -16.66 -4.91
C SER A 124 3.75 -18.13 -4.52
N PRO A 125 2.82 -18.69 -3.74
CA PRO A 125 2.75 -20.14 -3.53
C PRO A 125 2.06 -20.89 -4.67
N LEU A 126 1.40 -20.18 -5.60
CA LEU A 126 0.71 -20.77 -6.74
C LEU A 126 1.59 -20.68 -7.99
N GLU A 127 1.92 -21.83 -8.57
CA GLU A 127 2.74 -21.90 -9.79
C GLU A 127 2.04 -21.21 -10.97
N ASN A 128 0.73 -21.43 -11.12
CA ASN A 128 -0.09 -20.81 -12.17
C ASN A 128 -0.31 -19.31 -11.99
N CYS A 129 0.11 -18.72 -10.88
CA CYS A 129 0.02 -17.29 -10.61
C CYS A 129 1.24 -16.77 -9.86
N SER A 130 2.41 -16.93 -10.48
CA SER A 130 3.72 -16.67 -9.87
C SER A 130 4.48 -15.50 -10.48
N LEU A 131 4.01 -14.92 -11.59
CA LEU A 131 4.70 -13.83 -12.26
C LEU A 131 4.46 -12.52 -11.52
N ILE A 132 5.54 -11.85 -11.11
CA ILE A 132 5.47 -10.54 -10.45
C ILE A 132 4.89 -9.52 -11.44
N SER A 133 3.85 -8.79 -11.03
CA SER A 133 3.31 -7.65 -11.78
C SER A 133 3.75 -6.33 -11.14
N ASN A 134 3.67 -5.25 -11.92
CA ASN A 134 3.94 -3.90 -11.41
C ASN A 134 2.66 -3.13 -11.04
N ILE A 135 1.55 -3.82 -10.78
CA ILE A 135 0.32 -3.17 -10.28
C ILE A 135 0.63 -2.51 -8.94
N ASN A 136 0.31 -1.22 -8.83
CA ASN A 136 0.61 -0.38 -7.67
C ASN A 136 2.08 -0.42 -7.24
N ASN A 137 2.99 -0.51 -8.22
CA ASN A 137 4.44 -0.59 -8.03
C ASN A 137 4.92 -1.85 -7.29
N GLY A 138 4.15 -2.96 -7.30
CA GLY A 138 4.53 -4.17 -6.57
C GLY A 138 5.87 -4.81 -6.96
N MET A 139 6.38 -4.55 -8.17
CA MET A 139 7.68 -5.06 -8.63
C MET A 139 8.86 -4.23 -8.09
N TYR A 140 8.74 -2.90 -8.19
CA TYR A 140 9.82 -1.96 -7.87
C TYR A 140 9.77 -1.43 -6.43
N GLY A 141 8.58 -1.41 -5.82
CA GLY A 141 8.35 -0.87 -4.48
C GLY A 141 7.07 -0.06 -4.42
N ALA A 142 6.04 -0.62 -3.78
CA ALA A 142 4.80 0.07 -3.50
C ALA A 142 5.00 1.06 -2.35
N PRO A 143 4.76 2.37 -2.56
CA PRO A 143 4.91 3.35 -1.51
C PRO A 143 3.85 3.17 -0.43
N LEU A 144 4.21 3.53 0.80
CA LEU A 144 3.29 3.49 1.93
C LEU A 144 2.38 4.72 1.96
N ARG A 145 1.15 4.52 2.44
CA ARG A 145 0.16 5.58 2.65
C ARG A 145 -0.33 5.53 4.10
N PHE A 146 -0.51 6.69 4.71
CA PHE A 146 -1.08 6.76 6.05
C PHE A 146 -2.57 7.10 5.96
N GLU A 147 -3.42 6.10 6.23
CA GLU A 147 -4.88 6.23 6.15
C GLU A 147 -5.51 6.63 7.50
N LYS A 148 -4.73 7.28 8.37
CA LYS A 148 -5.13 7.65 9.76
C LYS A 148 -5.55 6.45 10.61
N LYS A 149 -5.05 5.26 10.29
CA LYS A 149 -5.29 4.03 11.04
C LYS A 149 -4.30 3.91 12.18
N LYS A 150 -4.83 3.71 13.38
CA LYS A 150 -4.07 3.41 14.58
C LYS A 150 -4.76 2.29 15.34
N LEU A 151 -3.99 1.41 15.94
CA LEU A 151 -4.49 0.46 16.92
C LEU A 151 -4.06 0.93 18.30
N VAL A 152 -5.01 1.02 19.23
CA VAL A 152 -4.76 1.42 20.61
C VAL A 152 -5.38 0.37 21.52
N GLY A 153 -4.51 -0.38 22.19
CA GLY A 153 -4.84 -1.28 23.29
C GLY A 153 -4.41 -0.71 24.64
N SER A 154 -4.63 -1.48 25.71
CA SER A 154 -4.24 -1.10 27.06
C SER A 154 -2.74 -0.80 27.18
N ASN A 155 -1.90 -1.67 26.62
CA ASN A 155 -0.43 -1.62 26.66
C ASN A 155 0.23 -1.65 25.27
N TYR A 156 -0.54 -1.43 24.21
CA TYR A 156 -0.06 -1.54 22.82
C TYR A 156 -0.59 -0.38 22.01
N GLU A 157 0.26 0.29 21.26
CA GLU A 157 -0.14 1.27 20.26
C GLU A 157 0.60 0.99 18.96
N ALA A 158 -0.08 1.08 17.83
CA ALA A 158 0.55 0.94 16.52
C ALA A 158 0.01 1.94 15.51
N ALA A 159 0.92 2.56 14.76
CA ALA A 159 0.61 3.33 13.57
C ALA A 159 0.59 2.41 12.35
N ILE A 160 -0.55 2.35 11.66
CA ILE A 160 -0.73 1.47 10.51
C ILE A 160 -0.61 2.27 9.21
N TYR A 161 0.29 1.80 8.35
CA TYR A 161 0.50 2.29 7.01
C TYR A 161 -0.01 1.26 6.00
N ALA A 162 -0.74 1.71 4.99
CA ALA A 162 -1.25 0.85 3.92
C ALA A 162 -0.30 0.85 2.73
N ALA A 163 0.05 -0.32 2.23
CA ALA A 163 0.59 -0.51 0.89
C ALA A 163 -0.58 -0.75 -0.08
N GLY A 164 -0.46 -0.26 -1.32
CA GLY A 164 -1.46 -0.53 -2.36
C GLY A 164 -1.71 -2.03 -2.53
N PRO A 165 -2.91 -2.46 -2.94
CA PRO A 165 -3.13 -3.87 -3.23
C PRO A 165 -2.17 -4.29 -4.33
N LEU A 166 -1.35 -5.30 -4.05
CA LEU A 166 -0.34 -5.82 -4.97
C LEU A 166 -0.91 -7.04 -5.68
N ALA A 167 -0.31 -7.42 -6.80
CA ALA A 167 -0.74 -8.63 -7.48
C ALA A 167 0.38 -9.36 -8.20
N PHE A 168 0.31 -10.68 -8.18
CA PHE A 168 0.92 -11.53 -9.19
C PHE A 168 -0.02 -11.64 -10.39
N ARG A 169 0.53 -12.01 -11.54
CA ARG A 169 -0.23 -12.33 -12.75
C ARG A 169 -0.05 -13.81 -13.10
N PRO A 170 -1.02 -14.41 -13.81
CA PRO A 170 -0.93 -15.79 -14.25
C PRO A 170 0.28 -16.04 -15.15
N THR A 171 0.85 -17.24 -15.08
CA THR A 171 1.97 -17.66 -15.94
C THR A 171 1.54 -17.91 -17.37
N ASP A 172 0.35 -18.49 -17.53
CA ASP A 172 -0.29 -18.72 -18.81
C ASP A 172 -1.71 -18.17 -18.77
N CYS A 173 -2.04 -17.45 -19.83
CA CYS A 173 -3.37 -16.96 -20.11
C CYS A 173 -3.75 -17.47 -21.49
N THR A 174 -3.90 -18.79 -21.61
CA THR A 174 -4.61 -19.34 -22.76
C THR A 174 -5.98 -18.68 -22.76
N PRO A 175 -6.40 -18.03 -23.86
CA PRO A 175 -7.80 -17.68 -23.97
C PRO A 175 -8.57 -18.97 -23.76
N GLU A 176 -9.46 -19.03 -22.78
CA GLU A 176 -10.41 -20.13 -22.71
C GLU A 176 -11.09 -20.12 -24.07
N VAL A 177 -10.80 -21.15 -24.88
CA VAL A 177 -11.58 -21.42 -26.07
C VAL A 177 -12.93 -21.87 -25.54
N SER A 178 -13.76 -20.90 -25.16
CA SER A 178 -15.20 -21.08 -25.09
C SER A 178 -15.54 -21.75 -26.40
N ASN A 179 -16.08 -22.97 -26.33
CA ASN A 179 -16.44 -23.82 -27.47
C ASN A 179 -17.60 -23.21 -28.30
N ASN A 180 -17.60 -21.89 -28.48
CA ASN A 180 -18.60 -21.14 -29.22
C ASN A 180 -18.02 -20.03 -30.12
N LEU A 181 -16.72 -20.00 -30.41
CA LEU A 181 -16.22 -19.22 -31.56
C LEU A 181 -15.54 -20.12 -32.59
N ARG A 182 -16.31 -20.46 -33.62
CA ARG A 182 -15.85 -21.01 -34.89
C ARG A 182 -14.84 -20.07 -35.53
N CYS A 183 -13.71 -20.65 -35.99
CA CYS A 183 -12.74 -20.15 -36.97
C CYS A 183 -12.55 -18.63 -37.08
N GLN A 184 -11.49 -18.10 -36.48
CA GLN A 184 -10.88 -16.84 -36.92
C GLN A 184 -9.65 -17.16 -37.77
N LEU A 185 -9.84 -17.21 -39.10
CA LEU A 185 -8.75 -17.19 -40.06
C LEU A 185 -8.43 -15.72 -40.32
N VAL A 186 -7.31 -15.23 -39.79
CA VAL A 186 -6.80 -13.89 -40.08
C VAL A 186 -5.93 -14.00 -41.34
N LEU A 187 -6.42 -13.50 -42.48
CA LEU A 187 -5.59 -13.32 -43.66
C LEU A 187 -5.02 -11.91 -43.63
N ILE A 188 -3.69 -11.83 -43.51
CA ILE A 188 -2.95 -10.58 -43.59
C ILE A 188 -2.71 -10.30 -45.08
N LEU A 189 -3.48 -9.36 -45.64
CA LEU A 189 -3.16 -8.70 -46.90
C LEU A 189 -3.17 -7.20 -46.61
N ASP A 190 -1.98 -6.60 -46.69
CA ASP A 190 -1.66 -5.17 -46.65
C ASP A 190 -2.71 -4.25 -45.98
N ASP A 191 -2.52 -4.06 -44.67
CA ASP A 191 -2.99 -2.94 -43.84
C ASP A 191 -4.51 -2.68 -43.68
N ILE A 192 -5.40 -3.68 -43.76
CA ILE A 192 -6.79 -3.52 -43.31
C ILE A 192 -7.28 -4.71 -42.46
N GLU A 193 -7.58 -4.47 -41.17
CA GLU A 193 -8.27 -5.42 -40.28
C GLU A 193 -9.77 -5.48 -40.62
N PHE A 194 -10.23 -6.61 -41.18
CA PHE A 194 -11.66 -6.91 -41.29
C PHE A 194 -12.07 -8.05 -40.34
N CYS A 195 -12.86 -7.71 -39.32
CA CYS A 195 -13.57 -8.68 -38.48
C CYS A 195 -14.91 -9.07 -39.15
N PHE A 196 -14.98 -10.25 -39.75
CA PHE A 196 -16.25 -10.77 -40.30
C PHE A 196 -17.02 -11.59 -39.25
N SER A 197 -18.29 -11.24 -39.02
CA SER A 197 -19.23 -12.06 -38.25
C SER A 197 -19.64 -13.33 -39.05
N ALA A 198 -19.99 -14.40 -38.34
CA ALA A 198 -20.16 -15.78 -38.83
C ALA A 198 -21.09 -15.96 -40.05
N ALA A 199 -21.93 -14.98 -40.39
CA ALA A 199 -22.80 -15.01 -41.57
C ALA A 199 -22.02 -14.93 -42.91
N PHE A 200 -20.81 -14.37 -42.93
CA PHE A 200 -20.05 -14.15 -44.18
C PHE A 200 -19.13 -15.30 -44.59
N CYS A 201 -18.84 -16.24 -43.69
CA CYS A 201 -17.88 -17.33 -43.96
C CYS A 201 -18.43 -18.33 -45.01
N SER A 202 -19.76 -18.45 -45.15
CA SER A 202 -20.36 -19.35 -46.15
C SER A 202 -20.36 -18.76 -47.57
N PHE A 203 -20.32 -17.42 -47.72
CA PHE A 203 -20.32 -16.76 -49.03
C PHE A 203 -18.92 -16.72 -49.66
N TYR A 204 -17.86 -16.55 -48.84
CA TYR A 204 -16.49 -16.48 -49.36
C TYR A 204 -15.99 -17.82 -49.92
N LYS A 205 -16.41 -18.94 -49.32
CA LYS A 205 -16.09 -20.29 -49.81
C LYS A 205 -16.67 -20.58 -51.20
N ILE A 206 -17.77 -19.91 -51.55
CA ILE A 206 -18.42 -20.01 -52.88
C ILE A 206 -17.70 -19.10 -53.89
N LEU A 207 -17.22 -17.91 -53.48
CA LEU A 207 -16.53 -16.97 -54.37
C LEU A 207 -15.11 -17.43 -54.76
N VAL A 208 -14.36 -18.08 -53.87
CA VAL A 208 -12.99 -18.54 -54.17
C VAL A 208 -12.94 -19.74 -55.13
N GLN A 209 -14.04 -20.49 -55.29
CA GLN A 209 -14.13 -21.53 -56.33
C GLN A 209 -14.46 -20.99 -57.73
N LEU A 210 -14.80 -19.71 -57.87
CA LEU A 210 -15.24 -19.12 -59.15
C LEU A 210 -14.21 -18.21 -59.84
N PHE A 211 -13.09 -17.87 -59.20
CA PHE A 211 -12.10 -16.91 -59.73
C PHE A 211 -10.65 -17.43 -59.74
N VAL A 212 -10.44 -18.65 -60.26
CA VAL A 212 -9.12 -19.01 -60.81
C VAL A 212 -9.27 -19.56 -62.22
N PRO A 213 -9.30 -18.68 -63.23
CA PRO A 213 -8.61 -18.95 -64.45
C PRO A 213 -7.66 -17.79 -64.73
N CYS A 214 -6.35 -18.03 -64.68
CA CYS A 214 -5.43 -17.52 -65.69
C CYS A 214 -4.03 -18.06 -65.44
N THR A 215 -3.62 -18.87 -66.40
CA THR A 215 -2.30 -19.43 -66.64
C THR A 215 -1.24 -18.35 -66.83
N LEU A 216 -0.02 -18.63 -66.37
CA LEU A 216 1.21 -18.00 -66.85
C LEU A 216 1.31 -18.15 -68.39
N SER A 217 1.33 -17.03 -69.11
CA SER A 217 2.44 -16.61 -69.99
C SER A 217 2.19 -15.22 -70.57
#